data_AF-A0A7W9EW21-F1
#
_entry.id   AF-A0A7W9EW21-F1
#
_cell.length_a   1.000
_cell.length_b   1.000
_cell.length_c   1.000
_cell.angle_alpha   90.00
_cell.angle_beta   90.00
_cell.angle_gamma   90.00
#
_symmetry.space_group_name_H-M   'P 1'
#
loop_
_entity.id
_entity.type
_entity.pdbx_description
1 polymer ?
#
loop_
_entity_poly.entity_id
_entity_poly.type
_entity_poly.pdbx_seq_one_letter_code
_entity_poly.pdbx_strand_id
1 'polypeptide(L)'
;MTQTITRLFDNYSDAQAAVQKLEALGVPHSDLSIVANNADGAHGEHHGHGHDHDGVNDHGDVSRGTSTGAVLGGAGGLLAGLGLLAIPGLGPIVAAGWLAATAAGAGLGALGGAATGTIVGALKEAGHTDEEAHVYSEGVRRGGTLLSARVPDELAAQAEAVLHSHNSVDAVTRGAAYRSQGWTSFDENAPAYDREQVVAERTRYVGAGSETVPRTGSSF
;
A
#
# COMPACT_ATOMS: atom_id res chain seq x y z
N MET A 1 8.68 -4.35 23.66
CA MET A 1 7.35 -4.08 23.08
C MET A 1 7.59 -3.60 21.65
N THR A 2 6.57 -3.63 20.80
CA THR A 2 6.64 -3.16 19.41
C THR A 2 5.63 -2.05 19.21
N GLN A 3 5.96 -1.12 18.31
CA GLN A 3 5.08 -0.04 17.88
C GLN A 3 4.85 -0.12 16.38
N THR A 4 3.64 0.20 15.94
CA THR A 4 3.30 0.26 14.52
C THR A 4 3.56 1.66 13.99
N ILE A 5 4.50 1.79 13.05
CA ILE A 5 4.79 3.04 12.34
C ILE A 5 4.29 2.86 10.91
N THR A 6 3.39 3.74 10.48
CA THR A 6 2.84 3.72 9.13
C THR A 6 3.10 5.04 8.44
N ARG A 7 3.55 4.98 7.19
CA ARG A 7 3.87 6.16 6.38
C ARG A 7 3.39 5.97 4.94
N LEU A 8 3.06 7.08 4.30
CA LEU A 8 2.71 7.15 2.88
C LEU A 8 3.89 7.70 2.07
N PHE A 9 4.10 7.11 0.90
CA PHE A 9 5.10 7.51 -0.09
C PHE A 9 4.40 7.83 -1.40
N ASP A 10 4.91 8.80 -2.15
CA ASP A 10 4.33 9.15 -3.46
C ASP A 10 4.72 8.16 -4.56
N ASN A 11 5.79 7.37 -4.36
CA ASN A 11 6.24 6.39 -5.31
C ASN A 11 6.67 5.09 -4.61
N TYR A 12 6.59 3.98 -5.35
CA TYR A 12 6.91 2.65 -4.85
C TYR A 12 8.41 2.48 -4.54
N SER A 13 9.29 3.13 -5.32
CA SER A 13 10.74 3.01 -5.15
C SER A 13 11.23 3.54 -3.80
N ASP A 14 10.68 4.67 -3.32
CA ASP A 14 11.06 5.25 -2.03
C ASP A 14 10.60 4.35 -0.87
N ALA A 15 9.39 3.79 -0.98
CA ALA A 15 8.90 2.81 -0.01
C ALA A 15 9.73 1.53 0.00
N GLN A 16 10.12 1.01 -1.18
CA GLN A 16 10.98 -0.17 -1.30
C GLN A 16 12.37 0.08 -0.70
N ALA A 17 12.97 1.24 -0.97
CA ALA A 17 14.24 1.63 -0.39
C ALA A 17 14.15 1.72 1.15
N ALA A 18 13.06 2.28 1.67
CA ALA A 18 12.80 2.32 3.10
C ALA A 18 12.66 0.92 3.71
N VAL A 19 11.93 0.00 3.06
CA VAL A 19 11.81 -1.42 3.48
C VAL A 19 13.20 -2.05 3.63
N GLN A 20 14.05 -1.95 2.61
CA GLN A 20 15.41 -2.52 2.65
C GLN A 20 16.24 -1.95 3.80
N LYS A 21 16.09 -0.67 4.11
CA LYS A 21 16.77 -0.02 5.22
C LYS A 21 16.23 -0.49 6.58
N LEU A 22 14.92 -0.67 6.71
CA LEU A 22 14.31 -1.21 7.94
C LEU A 22 14.75 -2.67 8.18
N GLU A 23 14.83 -3.48 7.13
CA GLU A 23 15.36 -4.85 7.22
C GLU A 23 16.84 -4.84 7.65
N ALA A 24 17.64 -3.92 7.10
CA ALA A 24 19.04 -3.77 7.50
C ALA A 24 19.20 -3.28 8.95
N LEU A 25 18.21 -2.57 9.52
CA LEU A 25 18.16 -2.23 10.94
C LEU A 25 17.76 -3.42 11.83
N GLY A 26 17.32 -4.54 11.24
CA GLY A 26 16.89 -5.74 11.96
C GLY A 26 15.38 -5.85 12.15
N VAL A 27 14.57 -5.01 11.48
CA VAL A 27 13.11 -5.20 11.48
C VAL A 27 12.77 -6.43 10.64
N PRO A 28 12.07 -7.45 11.18
CA PRO A 28 11.75 -8.66 10.43
C PRO A 28 10.85 -8.36 9.23
N HIS A 29 11.08 -9.05 8.11
CA HIS A 29 10.23 -8.92 6.92
C HIS A 29 8.75 -9.22 7.21
N SER A 30 8.47 -10.16 8.11
CA SER A 30 7.11 -10.49 8.57
C SER A 30 6.38 -9.35 9.30
N ASP A 31 7.13 -8.36 9.77
CA ASP A 31 6.63 -7.17 10.46
C ASP A 31 6.53 -5.93 9.56
N LEU A 32 6.97 -6.07 8.30
CA LEU A 32 6.82 -5.06 7.27
C LEU A 32 5.61 -5.38 6.39
N SER A 33 4.90 -4.35 5.96
CA SER A 33 3.85 -4.49 4.97
C SER A 33 3.81 -3.28 4.07
N ILE A 34 3.72 -3.53 2.76
CA ILE A 34 3.66 -2.51 1.72
C ILE A 34 2.39 -2.71 0.89
N VAL A 35 1.66 -1.63 0.62
CA VAL A 35 0.47 -1.63 -0.22
C VAL A 35 0.59 -0.48 -1.22
N ALA A 36 0.69 -0.81 -2.50
CA ALA A 36 0.94 0.15 -3.56
C ALA A 36 -0.17 0.11 -4.61
N ASN A 37 -0.54 1.28 -5.12
CA ASN A 37 -1.37 1.37 -6.31
C ASN A 37 -0.58 0.96 -7.57
N ASN A 38 -1.21 0.19 -8.44
CA ASN A 38 -0.64 -0.35 -9.68
C ASN A 38 -1.49 0.03 -10.91
N ALA A 39 -2.15 1.20 -10.91
CA ALA A 39 -2.93 1.69 -12.05
C ALA A 39 -2.09 1.96 -13.30
N ASP A 40 -0.78 2.18 -13.14
CA ASP A 40 0.18 2.30 -14.23
C ASP A 40 0.67 0.95 -14.77
N GLY A 41 0.48 -0.15 -14.05
CA GLY A 41 0.97 -1.48 -14.40
C GLY A 41 2.46 -1.69 -14.12
N ALA A 42 3.12 -0.70 -13.52
CA ALA A 42 4.57 -0.68 -13.33
C ALA A 42 5.10 -1.78 -12.38
N HIS A 43 4.22 -2.43 -11.62
CA HIS A 43 4.58 -3.36 -10.55
C HIS A 43 4.06 -4.79 -10.78
N GLY A 44 3.44 -5.06 -11.94
CA GLY A 44 2.83 -6.35 -12.28
C GLY A 44 3.54 -7.18 -13.36
N GLU A 45 4.56 -6.63 -14.04
CA GLU A 45 5.20 -7.28 -15.18
C GLU A 45 6.52 -7.99 -14.82
N HIS A 46 6.47 -8.99 -13.94
CA HIS A 46 7.47 -10.06 -13.96
C HIS A 46 6.79 -11.43 -13.82
N HIS A 47 6.83 -12.18 -14.92
CA HIS A 47 6.40 -13.56 -15.15
C HIS A 47 4.94 -13.80 -15.58
N GLY A 48 4.71 -13.63 -16.89
CA GLY A 48 3.55 -14.17 -17.60
C GLY A 48 3.83 -14.25 -19.10
N HIS A 49 4.81 -15.07 -19.48
CA HIS A 49 5.00 -15.45 -20.88
C HIS A 49 3.71 -16.13 -21.36
N GLY A 50 3.16 -15.65 -22.47
CA GLY A 50 1.86 -16.05 -22.96
C GLY A 50 1.76 -17.54 -23.23
N HIS A 51 0.59 -18.10 -22.94
CA HIS A 51 0.05 -19.25 -23.64
C HIS A 51 -1.47 -19.13 -23.66
N ASP A 52 -2.00 -19.04 -24.88
CA ASP A 52 -3.40 -19.28 -25.19
C ASP A 52 -3.76 -20.70 -24.73
N HIS A 53 -4.75 -20.83 -23.86
CA HIS A 53 -5.45 -22.10 -23.67
C HIS A 53 -6.94 -21.83 -23.52
N ASP A 54 -7.65 -22.00 -24.63
CA ASP A 54 -9.02 -22.46 -24.64
C ASP A 54 -9.10 -23.73 -23.77
N GLY A 55 -9.78 -23.62 -22.64
CA GLY A 55 -10.01 -24.71 -21.69
C GLY A 55 -11.49 -24.81 -21.37
N VAL A 56 -12.32 -25.06 -22.37
CA VAL A 56 -13.69 -25.54 -22.17
C VAL A 56 -13.63 -27.05 -22.08
N ASN A 57 -14.04 -27.61 -20.93
CA ASN A 57 -14.22 -29.04 -20.77
C ASN A 57 -15.71 -29.37 -20.99
N ASP A 58 -16.01 -30.35 -21.84
CA ASP A 58 -17.37 -30.79 -22.24
C ASP A 58 -18.21 -31.45 -21.13
N HIS A 59 -17.88 -31.29 -19.84
CA HIS A 59 -18.51 -32.03 -18.74
C HIS A 59 -19.17 -31.17 -17.66
N GLY A 60 -19.39 -29.87 -17.90
CA GLY A 60 -20.22 -29.05 -17.00
C GLY A 60 -19.67 -28.88 -15.57
N ASP A 61 -18.45 -29.35 -15.30
CA ASP A 61 -17.70 -29.05 -14.10
C ASP A 61 -16.97 -27.72 -14.28
N VAL A 62 -17.27 -26.78 -13.38
CA VAL A 62 -16.55 -25.53 -13.26
C VAL A 62 -15.14 -25.83 -12.70
N SER A 63 -14.22 -26.27 -13.56
CA SER A 63 -12.79 -25.99 -13.36
C SER A 63 -12.55 -24.56 -13.79
N ARG A 64 -12.88 -23.61 -12.91
CA ARG A 64 -12.60 -22.19 -13.16
C ARG A 64 -11.11 -21.94 -12.95
N GLY A 65 -10.37 -22.11 -14.04
CA GLY A 65 -9.20 -21.31 -14.38
C GLY A 65 -8.11 -21.23 -13.33
N THR A 66 -7.24 -22.24 -13.33
CA THR A 66 -5.84 -22.09 -12.93
C THR A 66 -5.13 -21.17 -13.93
N SER A 67 -5.13 -19.87 -13.65
CA SER A 67 -4.05 -18.97 -14.08
C SER A 67 -3.50 -18.29 -12.83
N THR A 68 -2.55 -18.98 -12.20
CA THR A 68 -1.53 -18.50 -11.26
C THR A 68 -1.98 -17.46 -10.22
N GLY A 69 -2.61 -17.95 -9.15
CA GLY A 69 -2.87 -17.20 -7.93
C GLY A 69 -3.52 -18.03 -6.81
N ALA A 70 -3.47 -19.37 -6.91
CA ALA A 70 -4.10 -20.25 -5.95
C ALA A 70 -3.23 -20.38 -4.69
N VAL A 71 -3.53 -19.57 -3.67
CA VAL A 71 -3.10 -19.88 -2.30
C VAL A 71 -3.87 -21.13 -1.85
N LEU A 72 -3.13 -22.22 -1.64
CA LEU A 72 -3.60 -23.41 -0.93
C LEU A 72 -3.86 -23.04 0.55
N GLY A 73 -5.00 -22.42 0.83
CA GLY A 73 -5.44 -22.06 2.17
C GLY A 73 -6.05 -23.25 2.91
N GLY A 74 -5.22 -24.16 3.42
CA GLY A 74 -5.60 -25.05 4.54
C GLY A 74 -5.72 -24.26 5.84
N ALA A 75 -6.18 -24.89 6.94
CA ALA A 75 -6.55 -24.28 8.24
C ALA A 75 -5.46 -23.45 8.99
N GLY A 76 -4.37 -23.07 8.34
CA GLY A 76 -3.36 -22.11 8.83
C GLY A 76 -2.42 -21.59 7.72
N GLY A 77 -2.88 -21.44 6.46
CA GLY A 77 -2.00 -21.20 5.31
C GLY A 77 -2.31 -19.95 4.48
N LEU A 78 -1.92 -18.77 4.97
CA LEU A 78 -1.66 -17.58 4.15
C LEU A 78 -0.25 -17.10 4.52
N LEU A 79 0.77 -17.73 3.94
CA LEU A 79 2.11 -17.16 3.98
C LEU A 79 2.08 -15.93 3.07
N ALA A 80 2.32 -14.75 3.65
CA ALA A 80 2.28 -13.44 2.98
C ALA A 80 2.98 -13.47 1.61
N GLY A 81 2.21 -13.66 0.56
CA GLY A 81 2.64 -13.65 -0.83
C GLY A 81 2.25 -12.33 -1.48
N LEU A 82 3.13 -11.82 -2.35
CA LEU A 82 2.80 -10.71 -3.24
C LEU A 82 1.53 -11.07 -4.03
N GLY A 83 0.46 -10.32 -3.83
CA GLY A 83 -0.80 -10.49 -4.53
C GLY A 83 -1.16 -9.23 -5.30
N LEU A 84 -1.48 -9.38 -6.59
CA LEU A 84 -2.24 -8.36 -7.31
C LEU A 84 -3.72 -8.53 -6.95
N LEU A 85 -4.34 -7.47 -6.43
CA LEU A 85 -5.75 -7.45 -6.08
C LEU A 85 -6.40 -6.24 -6.74
N ALA A 86 -7.57 -6.42 -7.35
CA ALA A 86 -8.39 -5.31 -7.81
C ALA A 86 -9.41 -4.96 -6.73
N ILE A 87 -9.24 -3.83 -6.05
CA ILE A 87 -10.20 -3.34 -5.05
C ILE A 87 -11.06 -2.23 -5.69
N PRO A 88 -12.40 -2.33 -5.61
CA PRO A 88 -13.28 -1.24 -6.00
C PRO A 88 -12.85 0.10 -5.39
N GLY A 89 -12.87 1.14 -6.23
CA GLY A 89 -12.47 2.49 -5.87
C GLY A 89 -10.98 2.76 -5.66
N LEU A 90 -10.13 1.74 -5.53
CA LEU A 90 -8.67 1.85 -5.52
C LEU A 90 -8.01 1.49 -6.85
N GLY A 91 -8.62 0.57 -7.61
CA GLY A 91 -8.03 0.01 -8.83
C GLY A 91 -7.09 -1.17 -8.54
N PRO A 92 -6.22 -1.55 -9.50
CA PRO A 92 -5.22 -2.59 -9.28
C PRO A 92 -4.24 -2.17 -8.19
N ILE A 93 -4.01 -3.03 -7.20
CA ILE A 93 -3.00 -2.82 -6.15
C ILE A 93 -2.04 -4.00 -6.05
N VAL A 94 -0.82 -3.74 -5.58
CA VAL A 94 0.14 -4.75 -5.13
C VAL A 94 0.26 -4.65 -3.63
N ALA A 95 0.10 -5.75 -2.92
CA ALA A 95 0.29 -5.80 -1.48
C ALA A 95 1.27 -6.91 -1.08
N ALA A 96 2.13 -6.63 -0.10
CA ALA A 96 3.02 -7.59 0.53
C ALA A 96 2.99 -7.44 2.07
N GLY A 97 3.29 -8.53 2.77
CA GLY A 97 3.42 -8.53 4.23
C GLY A 97 2.10 -8.70 4.99
N TRP A 98 2.11 -8.33 6.26
CA TRP A 98 1.03 -8.70 7.20
C TRP A 98 -0.30 -7.98 6.96
N LEU A 99 -0.32 -6.75 6.42
CA LEU A 99 -1.58 -6.08 6.00
C LEU A 99 -2.10 -6.64 4.67
N ALA A 100 -1.23 -7.22 3.83
CA ALA A 100 -1.66 -7.86 2.61
C ALA A 100 -2.51 -9.11 2.90
N ALA A 101 -2.17 -9.84 3.97
CA ALA A 101 -2.95 -11.00 4.41
C ALA A 101 -4.38 -10.62 4.84
N THR A 102 -4.57 -9.46 5.47
CA THR A 102 -5.91 -8.97 5.88
C THR A 102 -6.71 -8.47 4.68
N ALA A 103 -6.06 -7.79 3.72
CA ALA A 103 -6.71 -7.37 2.48
C ALA A 103 -7.10 -8.55 1.57
N ALA A 104 -6.24 -9.57 1.44
CA ALA A 104 -6.55 -10.77 0.65
C ALA A 104 -7.65 -11.64 1.29
N GLY A 105 -7.81 -11.59 2.62
CA GLY A 105 -8.90 -12.25 3.35
C GLY A 105 -10.29 -11.68 3.06
N ALA A 106 -10.39 -10.51 2.40
CA ALA A 106 -11.65 -9.86 2.05
C ALA A 106 -12.47 -10.58 0.96
N GLY A 107 -11.82 -11.38 0.12
CA GLY A 107 -12.48 -12.07 -1.00
C GLY A 107 -13.17 -13.39 -0.62
N LEU A 108 -12.80 -13.98 0.53
CA LEU A 108 -13.28 -15.28 1.00
C LEU A 108 -13.65 -15.14 2.48
N GLY A 109 -14.87 -14.68 2.76
CA GLY A 109 -15.28 -14.26 4.10
C GLY A 109 -14.82 -15.14 5.27
N ALA A 110 -14.33 -14.47 6.31
CA ALA A 110 -14.53 -14.84 7.71
C ALA A 110 -14.10 -16.27 8.15
N LEU A 111 -12.79 -16.52 8.29
CA LEU A 111 -12.32 -17.59 9.19
C LEU A 111 -11.87 -17.10 10.58
N GLY A 112 -12.09 -15.83 10.94
CA GLY A 112 -11.73 -15.36 12.28
C GLY A 112 -12.08 -13.92 12.64
N GLY A 113 -13.33 -13.49 12.45
CA GLY A 113 -13.90 -12.34 13.17
C GLY A 113 -13.61 -10.93 12.61
N ALA A 114 -14.69 -10.19 12.36
CA ALA A 114 -14.84 -8.73 12.39
C ALA A 114 -14.02 -7.80 11.47
N ALA A 115 -13.16 -8.29 10.57
CA ALA A 115 -12.55 -7.41 9.56
C ALA A 115 -13.54 -7.12 8.41
N THR A 116 -14.16 -5.94 8.39
CA THR A 116 -14.63 -5.35 7.12
C THR A 116 -13.41 -5.29 6.20
N GLY A 117 -13.35 -6.14 5.17
CA GLY A 117 -12.17 -6.43 4.35
C GLY A 117 -11.67 -5.29 3.45
N THR A 118 -11.63 -4.06 3.98
CA THR A 118 -11.16 -2.86 3.31
C THR A 118 -9.83 -2.43 3.92
N ILE A 119 -9.04 -1.64 3.18
CA ILE A 119 -7.79 -1.05 3.70
C ILE A 119 -8.06 -0.22 4.97
N VAL A 120 -9.20 0.49 5.02
CA VAL A 120 -9.62 1.24 6.21
C VAL A 120 -9.77 0.31 7.42
N GLY A 121 -10.44 -0.84 7.25
CA GLY A 121 -10.60 -1.84 8.31
C GLY A 121 -9.26 -2.38 8.80
N ALA A 122 -8.38 -2.79 7.87
CA ALA A 122 -7.06 -3.31 8.18
C ALA A 122 -6.18 -2.30 8.95
N LEU A 123 -6.27 -1.01 8.61
CA LEU A 123 -5.54 0.05 9.31
C LEU A 123 -6.07 0.32 10.72
N LYS A 124 -7.38 0.23 10.92
CA LYS A 124 -7.99 0.35 12.26
C LYS A 124 -7.58 -0.82 13.14
N GLU A 125 -7.54 -2.03 12.60
CA GLU A 125 -7.01 -3.21 13.30
C GLU A 125 -5.52 -3.08 13.61
N ALA A 126 -4.76 -2.38 12.76
CA ALA A 126 -3.36 -2.02 13.00
C ALA A 126 -3.15 -0.96 14.10
N GLY A 127 -4.23 -0.38 14.63
CA GLY A 127 -4.20 0.62 15.70
C GLY A 127 -4.34 2.07 15.23
N HIS A 128 -4.63 2.33 13.95
CA HIS A 128 -4.88 3.67 13.44
C HIS A 128 -6.24 4.21 13.83
N THR A 129 -6.35 5.53 13.94
CA THR A 129 -7.66 6.18 14.09
C THR A 129 -8.47 6.07 12.79
N ASP A 130 -9.77 6.33 12.88
CA ASP A 130 -10.65 6.32 11.71
C ASP A 130 -10.17 7.34 10.66
N GLU A 131 -9.80 8.54 11.11
CA GLU A 131 -9.32 9.62 10.26
C GLU A 131 -8.01 9.24 9.55
N GLU A 132 -7.05 8.64 10.27
CA GLU A 132 -5.79 8.18 9.68
C GLU A 132 -6.03 7.09 8.64
N ALA A 133 -6.90 6.12 8.96
CA ALA A 133 -7.24 5.02 8.07
C ALA A 133 -7.85 5.51 6.75
N HIS A 134 -8.73 6.51 6.81
CA HIS A 134 -9.29 7.15 5.62
C HIS A 134 -8.22 7.92 4.81
N VAL A 135 -7.30 8.65 5.47
CA VAL A 135 -6.24 9.38 4.76
C VAL A 135 -5.28 8.44 4.04
N TYR A 136 -4.84 7.37 4.70
CA TYR A 136 -3.95 6.39 4.09
C TYR A 136 -4.62 5.64 2.93
N SER A 137 -5.90 5.28 3.08
CA SER A 137 -6.67 4.63 2.01
C SER A 137 -6.83 5.53 0.79
N GLU A 138 -7.12 6.83 1.00
CA GLU A 138 -7.13 7.82 -0.08
C GLU A 138 -5.73 8.02 -0.68
N GLY A 139 -4.66 7.96 0.12
CA GLY A 139 -3.29 8.00 -0.36
C GLY A 139 -2.97 6.90 -1.36
N VAL A 140 -3.34 5.66 -1.04
CA VAL A 140 -3.22 4.54 -1.98
C VAL A 140 -4.12 4.74 -3.19
N ARG A 141 -5.36 5.19 -3.00
CA ARG A 141 -6.31 5.48 -4.09
C ARG A 141 -5.76 6.44 -5.13
N ARG A 142 -5.05 7.46 -4.68
CA ARG A 142 -4.47 8.52 -5.50
C ARG A 142 -3.14 8.15 -6.15
N GLY A 143 -2.69 6.90 -6.00
CA GLY A 143 -1.46 6.42 -6.62
C GLY A 143 -0.27 6.26 -5.68
N GLY A 144 -0.42 6.56 -4.40
CA GLY A 144 0.63 6.43 -3.41
C GLY A 144 0.93 4.98 -3.01
N THR A 145 2.00 4.83 -2.23
CA THR A 145 2.43 3.57 -1.62
C THR A 145 2.44 3.71 -0.11
N LEU A 146 1.70 2.85 0.57
CA LEU A 146 1.64 2.75 2.01
C LEU A 146 2.67 1.73 2.50
N LEU A 147 3.44 2.08 3.53
CA LEU A 147 4.32 1.17 4.25
C LEU A 147 3.96 1.21 5.73
N SER A 148 3.70 0.04 6.31
CA SER A 148 3.49 -0.14 7.74
C SER A 148 4.51 -1.11 8.31
N ALA A 149 5.13 -0.74 9.42
CA ALA A 149 6.18 -1.50 10.07
C ALA A 149 5.87 -1.67 11.56
N ARG A 150 5.85 -2.91 12.05
CA ARG A 150 5.89 -3.20 13.49
C ARG A 150 7.33 -3.23 13.96
N VAL A 151 7.76 -2.19 14.65
CA VAL A 151 9.16 -1.96 15.01
C VAL A 151 9.33 -2.15 16.51
N PRO A 152 10.37 -2.88 16.97
CA PRO A 152 10.74 -2.89 18.38
C PRO A 152 11.02 -1.47 18.89
N ASP A 153 10.59 -1.14 20.12
CA ASP A 153 10.70 0.23 20.65
C ASP A 153 12.14 0.78 20.63
N GLU A 154 13.13 -0.09 20.80
CA GLU A 154 14.56 0.25 20.74
C GLU A 154 15.03 0.70 19.34
N LEU A 155 14.33 0.27 18.28
CA LEU A 155 14.61 0.64 16.89
C LEU A 155 13.70 1.76 16.37
N ALA A 156 12.67 2.14 17.11
CA ALA A 156 11.64 3.08 16.67
C ALA A 156 12.17 4.41 16.14
N ALA A 157 13.07 5.05 16.89
CA ALA A 157 13.65 6.32 16.49
C ALA A 157 14.50 6.20 15.21
N GLN A 158 15.20 5.07 15.03
CA GLN A 158 15.99 4.80 13.83
C GLN A 158 15.09 4.50 12.64
N ALA A 159 14.02 3.74 12.85
CA ALA A 159 13.02 3.46 11.83
C ALA A 159 12.31 4.75 11.36
N GLU A 160 11.91 5.63 12.29
CA GLU A 160 11.34 6.94 11.95
C GLU A 160 12.30 7.79 11.11
N ALA A 161 13.59 7.82 11.48
CA ALA A 161 14.61 8.54 10.72
C ALA A 161 14.77 7.96 9.29
N VAL A 162 14.79 6.63 9.16
CA VAL A 162 14.83 5.95 7.85
C VAL A 162 13.62 6.35 7.01
N LEU A 163 12.41 6.22 7.55
CA LEU A 163 11.18 6.56 6.84
C LEU A 163 11.16 8.04 6.44
N HIS A 164 11.55 8.95 7.33
CA HIS A 164 11.59 10.38 7.03
C HIS A 164 12.60 10.72 5.93
N SER A 165 13.77 10.06 5.92
CA SER A 165 14.81 10.29 4.90
C SER A 165 14.44 9.83 3.48
N HIS A 166 13.36 9.05 3.33
CA HIS A 166 12.88 8.56 2.04
C HIS A 166 11.56 9.23 1.63
N ASN A 167 11.40 10.54 1.91
CA ASN A 167 10.26 11.35 1.48
C ASN A 167 8.89 10.85 1.97
N SER A 168 8.84 10.19 3.12
CA SER A 168 7.58 9.70 3.65
C SER A 168 6.75 10.80 4.31
N VAL A 169 5.43 10.67 4.26
CA VAL A 169 4.47 11.61 4.82
C VAL A 169 3.51 10.87 5.76
N ASP A 170 3.19 11.47 6.91
CA ASP A 170 2.19 10.94 7.84
C ASP A 170 0.75 11.33 7.44
N ALA A 171 -0.23 10.65 8.05
CA ALA A 171 -1.64 10.92 7.80
C ALA A 171 -2.07 12.35 8.17
N VAL A 172 -1.45 12.97 9.17
CA VAL A 172 -1.81 14.34 9.60
C VAL A 172 -1.49 15.34 8.50
N THR A 173 -0.25 15.29 8.02
CA THR A 173 0.27 16.16 6.96
C THR A 173 -0.47 15.92 5.65
N ARG A 174 -0.61 14.64 5.24
CA ARG A 174 -1.29 14.30 3.99
C ARG A 174 -2.78 14.63 4.03
N GLY A 175 -3.44 14.35 5.14
CA GLY A 175 -4.86 14.66 5.33
C GLY A 175 -5.15 16.15 5.28
N ALA A 176 -4.25 16.99 5.81
CA ALA A 176 -4.37 18.45 5.68
C ALA A 176 -4.30 18.90 4.21
N ALA A 177 -3.37 18.33 3.43
CA ALA A 177 -3.26 18.62 2.01
C ALA A 177 -4.54 18.22 1.24
N TYR A 178 -5.10 17.03 1.50
CA TYR A 178 -6.35 16.60 0.85
C TYR A 178 -7.53 17.48 1.23
N ARG A 179 -7.69 17.81 2.52
CA ARG A 179 -8.77 18.68 3.01
C ARG A 179 -8.70 20.09 2.42
N SER A 180 -7.49 20.61 2.17
CA SER A 180 -7.33 21.91 1.49
C SER A 180 -7.87 21.92 0.05
N GLN A 181 -7.99 20.74 -0.57
CA GLN A 181 -8.54 20.54 -1.90
C GLN A 181 -10.01 20.10 -1.88
N GLY A 182 -10.67 20.12 -0.71
CA GLY A 182 -12.08 19.76 -0.56
C GLY A 182 -12.36 18.27 -0.34
N TRP A 183 -11.34 17.44 -0.13
CA TRP A 183 -11.55 16.04 0.27
C TRP A 183 -12.00 15.95 1.74
N THR A 184 -12.93 15.04 2.04
CA THR A 184 -13.45 14.84 3.40
C THR A 184 -13.07 13.48 3.98
N SER A 185 -13.28 12.41 3.23
CA SER A 185 -13.04 11.03 3.65
C SER A 185 -12.87 10.13 2.43
N PHE A 186 -12.23 8.98 2.63
CA PHE A 186 -12.13 7.96 1.59
C PHE A 186 -13.52 7.35 1.31
N ASP A 187 -13.87 7.23 0.03
CA ASP A 187 -15.08 6.60 -0.46
C ASP A 187 -14.71 5.41 -1.36
N GLU A 188 -15.05 4.21 -0.90
CA GLU A 188 -14.78 2.95 -1.62
C GLU A 188 -15.60 2.80 -2.91
N ASN A 189 -16.69 3.55 -3.04
CA ASN A 189 -17.57 3.52 -4.21
C ASN A 189 -17.18 4.55 -5.27
N ALA A 190 -16.30 5.50 -4.94
CA ALA A 190 -15.79 6.47 -5.91
C ALA A 190 -14.95 5.75 -6.98
N PRO A 191 -14.99 6.18 -8.25
CA PRO A 191 -14.22 5.52 -9.32
C PRO A 191 -12.72 5.60 -9.04
N ALA A 192 -12.00 4.49 -9.29
CA ALA A 192 -10.55 4.45 -9.12
C ALA A 192 -9.86 5.53 -9.97
N TYR A 193 -8.74 6.05 -9.48
CA TYR A 193 -7.93 6.99 -10.26
C TYR A 193 -7.39 6.28 -11.50
N ASP A 194 -7.52 6.93 -12.66
CA ASP A 194 -6.87 6.45 -13.87
C ASP A 194 -5.35 6.73 -13.84
N ARG A 195 -4.64 6.18 -14.83
CA ARG A 195 -3.18 6.33 -14.93
C ARG A 195 -2.73 7.78 -15.00
N GLU A 196 -3.43 8.64 -15.74
CA GLU A 196 -3.03 10.04 -15.91
C GLU A 196 -3.21 10.82 -14.62
N GLN A 197 -4.32 10.57 -13.91
CA GLN A 197 -4.60 11.15 -12.60
C GLN A 197 -3.59 10.69 -11.55
N VAL A 198 -3.23 9.40 -11.53
CA VAL A 198 -2.18 8.86 -10.66
C VAL A 198 -0.84 9.55 -10.92
N VAL A 199 -0.41 9.65 -12.19
CA VAL A 199 0.85 10.31 -12.54
C VAL A 199 0.85 11.78 -12.14
N ALA A 200 -0.27 12.49 -12.36
CA ALA A 200 -0.42 13.89 -11.96
C ALA A 200 -0.32 14.06 -10.44
N GLU A 201 -0.95 13.19 -9.65
CA GLU A 201 -0.87 13.29 -8.19
C GLU A 201 0.53 12.97 -7.66
N ARG A 202 1.19 11.93 -8.17
CA ARG A 202 2.58 11.61 -7.78
C ARG A 202 3.50 12.81 -8.03
N THR A 203 3.37 13.43 -9.20
CA THR A 203 4.18 14.59 -9.57
C THR A 203 3.92 15.81 -8.68
N ARG A 204 2.68 15.98 -8.19
CA ARG A 204 2.28 17.10 -7.33
C ARG A 204 3.12 17.18 -6.05
N TYR A 205 3.55 16.03 -5.52
CA TYR A 205 4.27 15.96 -4.24
C TYR A 205 5.77 15.71 -4.39
N VAL A 206 6.24 15.31 -5.58
CA VAL A 206 7.67 15.10 -5.90
C VAL A 206 8.52 16.38 -5.82
N GLY A 207 7.93 17.58 -5.75
CA GLY A 207 8.65 18.87 -5.71
C GLY A 207 8.53 19.70 -4.42
N ALA A 208 7.71 19.32 -3.45
CA ALA A 208 7.49 20.14 -2.23
C ALA A 208 8.63 20.04 -1.19
N GLY A 209 9.60 19.16 -1.40
CA GLY A 209 10.80 19.01 -0.56
C GLY A 209 12.01 19.85 -0.98
N SER A 210 11.91 20.63 -2.07
CA SER A 210 13.05 21.37 -2.62
C SER A 210 12.74 22.84 -2.95
N GLU A 211 11.95 23.53 -2.14
CA GLU A 211 11.95 24.99 -2.19
C GLU A 211 13.23 25.51 -1.53
N THR A 212 14.25 25.66 -2.37
CA THR A 212 15.52 26.30 -2.06
C THR A 212 15.31 27.64 -1.36
N VAL A 213 15.78 27.75 -0.13
CA VAL A 213 16.01 29.03 0.56
C VAL A 213 16.73 29.96 -0.41
N PRO A 214 16.21 31.16 -0.71
CA PRO A 214 16.93 32.11 -1.54
C PRO A 214 18.22 32.46 -0.82
N ARG A 215 19.36 32.12 -1.44
CA ARG A 215 20.67 32.62 -0.99
C ARG A 215 20.62 34.14 -1.14
N THR A 216 20.41 34.83 -0.02
CA THR A 216 20.63 36.27 0.10
C THR A 216 22.01 36.57 -0.45
N GLY A 217 22.06 37.28 -1.57
CA GLY A 217 23.31 37.74 -2.17
C GLY A 217 24.02 38.65 -1.18
N SER A 218 25.17 38.21 -0.68
CA SER A 218 26.17 39.11 -0.11
C SER A 218 26.83 39.86 -1.27
N SER A 219 26.50 41.13 -1.41
CA SER A 219 27.35 42.08 -2.14
C SER A 219 28.44 42.57 -1.20
N PHE A 220 29.69 42.39 -1.62
CA PHE A 220 30.84 43.15 -1.14
C PHE A 220 30.86 44.55 -1.75
#